data_AF-A0A850I2T7-F1
#
_entry.id   AF-A0A850I2T7-F1
#
_cell.length_a   1.000
_cell.length_b   1.000
_cell.length_c   1.000
_cell.angle_alpha   90.00
_cell.angle_beta   90.00
_cell.angle_gamma   90.00
#
_symmetry.space_group_name_H-M   'P 1'
#
loop_
_entity.id
_entity.type
_entity.pdbx_description
1 polymer ?
#
loop_
_entity_poly.entity_id
_entity_poly.type
_entity_poly.pdbx_seq_one_letter_code
_entity_poly.pdbx_strand_id
1 'polypeptide(L)'
;MQSPRYNILLLCAAAALKTNTVSDHIRAFRQYSQHKYTIVDSLAFDAIGPDLDAFDCLVFHYSVVISMENYVPASLRDKIRRFNGVKVAFIQDEYRFIDRQNAALADLQVGAIFTVTNSDVTRKIYRDPSTRYVSSIL
;
A
#
# COMPACT_ATOMS: atom_id res chain seq x y z
N MET A 1 -12.25 21.50 -15.87
CA MET A 1 -11.73 20.16 -16.28
C MET A 1 -12.06 19.18 -15.17
N GLN A 2 -12.76 18.08 -15.47
CA GLN A 2 -12.86 16.98 -14.51
C GLN A 2 -11.52 16.26 -14.45
N SER A 3 -11.02 15.99 -13.24
CA SER A 3 -9.79 15.21 -13.05
C SER A 3 -10.00 13.77 -13.53
N PRO A 4 -8.97 13.11 -14.08
CA PRO A 4 -9.08 11.73 -14.56
C PRO A 4 -9.43 10.76 -13.42
N ARG A 5 -10.21 9.72 -13.77
CA ARG A 5 -10.61 8.65 -12.84
C ARG A 5 -9.74 7.41 -13.05
N TYR A 6 -8.93 7.07 -12.04
CA TYR A 6 -8.04 5.90 -12.07
C TYR A 6 -8.66 4.64 -11.46
N ASN A 7 -8.18 3.48 -11.90
CA ASN A 7 -8.44 2.16 -11.33
C ASN A 7 -7.34 1.80 -10.33
N ILE A 8 -7.72 1.59 -9.08
CA ILE A 8 -6.80 1.38 -7.97
C ILE A 8 -7.07 0.02 -7.34
N LEU A 9 -6.02 -0.81 -7.25
CA LEU A 9 -6.02 -2.03 -6.47
C LEU A 9 -5.51 -1.72 -5.07
N LEU A 10 -6.32 -1.97 -4.05
CA LEU A 10 -5.94 -1.83 -2.65
C LEU A 10 -5.78 -3.22 -2.03
N LEU A 11 -4.55 -3.54 -1.66
CA LEU A 11 -4.21 -4.75 -0.91
C LEU A 11 -4.39 -4.48 0.58
N CYS A 12 -5.19 -5.28 1.25
CA CYS A 12 -5.40 -5.24 2.69
C CYS A 12 -5.16 -6.61 3.32
N ALA A 13 -4.98 -6.67 4.64
CA ALA A 13 -5.07 -7.93 5.39
C ALA A 13 -6.51 -8.11 5.90
N ALA A 14 -7.24 -9.12 5.40
CA ALA A 14 -8.64 -9.33 5.79
C ALA A 14 -8.82 -9.60 7.29
N ALA A 15 -7.84 -10.26 7.92
CA ALA A 15 -7.86 -10.51 9.37
C ALA A 15 -7.95 -9.22 10.20
N ALA A 16 -7.45 -8.10 9.68
CA ALA A 16 -7.48 -6.80 10.35
C ALA A 16 -8.80 -6.04 10.16
N LEU A 17 -9.69 -6.47 9.26
CA LEU A 17 -10.99 -5.82 9.02
C LEU A 17 -11.94 -5.89 10.23
N LYS A 18 -11.65 -6.77 11.20
CA LYS A 18 -12.39 -6.83 12.48
C LYS A 18 -12.16 -5.59 13.35
N THR A 19 -11.10 -4.82 13.09
CA THR A 19 -10.82 -3.56 13.77
C THR A 19 -11.55 -2.43 13.06
N ASN A 20 -12.38 -1.68 13.79
CA ASN A 20 -13.22 -0.63 13.22
C ASN A 20 -12.43 0.42 12.44
N THR A 21 -11.26 0.84 12.93
CA THR A 21 -10.42 1.84 12.25
C THR A 21 -9.91 1.38 10.88
N VAL A 22 -9.55 0.09 10.75
CA VAL A 22 -9.18 -0.54 9.46
C VAL A 22 -10.41 -0.63 8.55
N SER A 23 -11.51 -1.11 9.13
CA SER A 23 -12.90 -1.01 8.64
C SER A 23 -13.18 0.27 7.86
N ASP A 24 -13.19 1.34 8.63
CA ASP A 24 -13.65 2.65 8.23
C ASP A 24 -12.67 3.31 7.26
N HIS A 25 -11.37 3.14 7.46
CA HIS A 25 -10.36 3.67 6.54
C HIS A 25 -10.46 3.05 5.15
N ILE A 26 -10.63 1.72 5.05
CA ILE A 26 -10.82 1.04 3.77
C ILE A 26 -12.13 1.48 3.10
N ARG A 27 -13.22 1.61 3.87
CA ARG A 27 -14.52 2.09 3.35
C ARG A 27 -14.46 3.53 2.85
N ALA A 28 -13.69 4.39 3.51
CA ALA A 28 -13.54 5.79 3.14
C ALA A 28 -13.03 5.96 1.69
N PHE A 29 -12.13 5.09 1.22
CA PHE A 29 -11.69 5.13 -0.18
C PHE A 29 -12.83 4.91 -1.18
N ARG A 30 -13.75 3.99 -0.90
CA ARG A 30 -14.92 3.76 -1.76
C ARG A 30 -15.94 4.89 -1.68
N GLN A 31 -16.09 5.49 -0.52
CA GLN A 31 -17.13 6.49 -0.26
C GLN A 31 -16.72 7.90 -0.73
N TYR A 32 -15.46 8.29 -0.54
CA TYR A 32 -15.02 9.67 -0.69
C TYR A 32 -14.02 9.89 -1.83
N SER A 33 -13.40 8.83 -2.38
CA SER A 33 -12.52 8.99 -3.53
C SER A 33 -13.32 9.07 -4.83
N GLN A 34 -12.86 9.92 -5.75
CA GLN A 34 -13.34 9.94 -7.13
C GLN A 34 -12.87 8.71 -7.93
N HIS A 35 -11.79 8.05 -7.50
CA HIS A 35 -11.18 6.90 -8.18
C HIS A 35 -11.94 5.60 -7.89
N LYS A 36 -11.72 4.57 -8.72
CA LYS A 36 -12.34 3.25 -8.55
C LYS A 36 -11.42 2.35 -7.73
N TYR A 37 -11.89 1.83 -6.61
CA TYR A 37 -11.12 0.93 -5.75
C TYR A 37 -11.61 -0.52 -5.82
N THR A 38 -10.73 -1.42 -6.23
CA THR A 38 -10.86 -2.87 -6.03
C THR A 38 -10.06 -3.24 -4.79
N ILE A 39 -10.73 -3.79 -3.78
CA ILE A 39 -10.10 -4.17 -2.51
C ILE A 39 -9.92 -5.68 -2.51
N VAL A 40 -8.69 -6.12 -2.27
CA VAL A 40 -8.32 -7.54 -2.29
C VAL A 40 -7.53 -7.86 -1.02
N ASP A 41 -7.88 -8.97 -0.38
CA ASP A 41 -7.02 -9.53 0.67
C ASP A 41 -5.72 -10.01 0.03
N SER A 42 -4.58 -9.55 0.52
CA SER A 42 -3.28 -9.86 -0.09
C SER A 42 -3.01 -11.36 -0.13
N LEU A 43 -3.51 -12.11 0.85
CA LEU A 43 -3.38 -13.58 0.90
C LEU A 43 -4.34 -14.31 -0.03
N ALA A 44 -5.44 -13.67 -0.44
CA ALA A 44 -6.39 -14.23 -1.41
C ALA A 44 -6.04 -13.82 -2.85
N PHE A 45 -5.01 -12.99 -3.06
CA PHE A 45 -4.69 -12.41 -4.36
C PHE A 45 -4.52 -13.48 -5.44
N ASP A 46 -3.75 -14.53 -5.18
CA ASP A 46 -3.48 -15.58 -6.18
C ASP A 46 -4.72 -16.42 -6.49
N ALA A 47 -5.59 -16.64 -5.51
CA ALA A 47 -6.84 -17.38 -5.70
C ALA A 47 -7.87 -16.57 -6.50
N ILE A 48 -7.92 -15.25 -6.30
CA ILE A 48 -8.81 -14.35 -7.03
C ILE A 48 -8.25 -14.05 -8.43
N GLY A 49 -6.92 -13.93 -8.55
CA GLY A 49 -6.21 -13.69 -9.80
C GLY A 49 -6.65 -12.44 -10.55
N PRO A 50 -6.73 -11.25 -9.93
CA PRO A 50 -7.10 -10.05 -10.66
C PRO A 50 -6.05 -9.72 -11.73
N ASP A 51 -6.51 -9.26 -12.89
CA ASP A 51 -5.63 -8.76 -13.94
C ASP A 51 -4.97 -7.45 -13.50
N LEU A 52 -3.65 -7.48 -13.28
CA LEU A 52 -2.89 -6.32 -12.82
C LEU A 52 -2.81 -5.23 -13.88
N ASP A 53 -2.89 -5.56 -15.17
CA ASP A 53 -2.79 -4.58 -16.26
C ASP A 53 -4.05 -3.69 -16.34
N ALA A 54 -5.12 -4.05 -15.65
CA ALA A 54 -6.34 -3.25 -15.53
C ALA A 54 -6.24 -2.09 -14.51
N PHE A 55 -5.14 -2.00 -13.75
CA PHE A 55 -4.95 -1.03 -12.68
C PHE A 55 -3.87 -0.01 -13.00
N ASP A 56 -4.14 1.25 -12.70
CA ASP A 56 -3.17 2.34 -12.81
C ASP A 56 -2.27 2.43 -11.56
N CYS A 57 -2.80 1.97 -10.42
CA CYS A 57 -2.16 2.10 -9.12
C CYS A 57 -2.41 0.89 -8.23
N LEU A 58 -1.38 0.48 -7.49
CA LEU A 58 -1.42 -0.53 -6.44
C LEU A 58 -1.11 0.13 -5.10
N VAL A 59 -2.01 -0.05 -4.14
CA VAL A 59 -1.92 0.51 -2.80
C VAL A 59 -1.78 -0.62 -1.79
N PHE A 60 -0.74 -0.58 -0.96
CA PHE A 60 -0.67 -1.35 0.27
C PHE A 60 -1.35 -0.57 1.39
N HIS A 61 -2.42 -1.14 1.93
CA HIS A 61 -3.06 -0.61 3.13
C HIS A 61 -2.16 -0.86 4.36
N TYR A 62 -2.25 0.00 5.38
CA TYR A 62 -1.43 -0.11 6.61
C TYR A 62 -1.66 -1.40 7.41
N SER A 63 -2.71 -2.15 7.10
CA SER A 63 -2.94 -3.48 7.67
C SER A 63 -2.03 -4.56 7.09
N VAL A 64 -1.29 -4.28 6.01
CA VAL A 64 -0.36 -5.19 5.35
C VAL A 64 1.07 -4.85 5.78
N VAL A 65 1.72 -5.77 6.50
CA VAL A 65 3.14 -5.63 6.83
C VAL A 65 3.97 -6.07 5.61
N ILE A 66 4.27 -5.13 4.71
CA ILE A 66 4.89 -5.39 3.40
C ILE A 66 6.16 -6.23 3.49
N SER A 67 6.96 -6.04 4.54
CA SER A 67 8.21 -6.78 4.75
C SER A 67 8.03 -8.25 5.13
N MET A 68 6.82 -8.74 5.39
CA MET A 68 6.57 -10.10 5.88
C MET A 68 5.87 -10.98 4.84
N GLU A 69 6.33 -12.21 4.69
CA GLU A 69 5.83 -13.16 3.69
C GLU A 69 4.40 -13.64 3.99
N ASN A 70 4.02 -13.72 5.26
CA ASN A 70 2.65 -14.03 5.69
C ASN A 70 1.64 -12.88 5.43
N TYR A 71 2.09 -11.76 4.87
CA TYR A 71 1.24 -10.68 4.38
C TYR A 71 1.40 -10.49 2.87
N VAL A 72 2.63 -10.60 2.35
CA VAL A 72 2.93 -10.50 0.91
C VAL A 72 3.78 -11.70 0.50
N PRO A 73 3.15 -12.82 0.09
CA PRO A 73 3.83 -14.04 -0.33
C PRO A 73 4.76 -13.81 -1.52
N ALA A 74 5.77 -14.67 -1.70
CA ALA A 74 6.74 -14.56 -2.80
C ALA A 74 6.09 -14.47 -4.19
N SER A 75 5.05 -15.26 -4.44
CA SER A 75 4.27 -15.24 -5.68
C SER A 75 3.64 -13.86 -5.98
N LEU A 76 3.07 -13.23 -4.95
CA LEU A 76 2.50 -11.88 -5.05
C LEU A 76 3.60 -10.83 -5.24
N ARG A 77 4.73 -10.95 -4.55
CA ARG A 77 5.88 -10.04 -4.72
C ARG A 77 6.37 -10.00 -6.16
N ASP A 78 6.53 -11.17 -6.79
CA ASP A 78 6.97 -11.25 -8.19
C ASP A 78 6.01 -10.56 -9.16
N LYS A 79 4.70 -10.68 -8.91
CA LYS A 79 3.69 -9.98 -9.70
C LYS A 79 3.74 -8.47 -9.48
N ILE A 80 3.90 -8.02 -8.23
CA ILE A 80 4.04 -6.59 -7.90
C ILE A 80 5.29 -6.00 -8.53
N ARG A 81 6.43 -6.70 -8.54
CA ARG A 81 7.66 -6.21 -9.20
C ARG A 81 7.45 -5.95 -10.69
N ARG A 82 6.61 -6.75 -11.36
CA ARG A 82 6.29 -6.61 -12.80
C ARG A 82 5.18 -5.60 -13.07
N PHE A 83 4.45 -5.17 -12.04
CA PHE A 83 3.39 -4.17 -12.19
C PHE A 83 3.99 -2.82 -12.60
N ASN A 84 3.56 -2.28 -13.73
CA ASN A 84 4.10 -1.05 -14.30
C ASN A 84 3.41 0.22 -13.78
N GLY A 85 2.27 0.08 -13.09
CA GLY A 85 1.57 1.20 -12.50
C GLY A 85 2.24 1.75 -11.23
N VAL A 86 1.66 2.81 -10.69
CA VAL A 86 2.17 3.49 -9.49
C VAL A 86 1.98 2.60 -8.27
N LYS A 87 2.99 2.51 -7.42
CA LYS A 87 2.94 1.73 -6.18
C LYS A 87 2.99 2.67 -4.97
N VAL A 88 2.03 2.51 -4.07
CA VAL A 88 1.85 3.37 -2.90
C VAL A 88 1.71 2.51 -1.65
N ALA A 89 2.27 2.96 -0.53
CA ALA A 89 2.05 2.33 0.77
C ALA A 89 1.52 3.32 1.81
N PHE A 90 0.54 2.89 2.60
CA PHE A 90 0.18 3.54 3.87
C PHE A 90 0.88 2.80 4.99
N ILE A 91 1.61 3.50 5.87
CA ILE A 91 2.30 2.92 7.02
C ILE A 91 1.85 3.66 8.29
N GLN A 92 1.54 2.93 9.36
CA GLN A 92 1.16 3.49 10.68
C GLN A 92 2.06 3.03 11.84
N ASP A 93 2.84 1.95 11.63
CA ASP A 93 3.70 1.30 12.63
C ASP A 93 5.20 1.46 12.24
N GLU A 94 5.62 2.68 11.85
CA GLU A 94 6.90 2.96 11.17
C GLU A 94 8.15 2.58 11.96
N TYR A 95 8.06 2.51 13.30
CA TYR A 95 9.19 2.16 14.16
C TYR A 95 9.48 0.64 14.21
N ARG A 96 8.64 -0.19 13.58
CA ARG A 96 8.80 -1.65 13.57
C ARG A 96 9.52 -2.11 12.31
N PHE A 97 10.55 -2.94 12.50
CA PHE A 97 11.27 -3.61 11.42
C PHE A 97 11.83 -2.65 10.35
N ILE A 98 12.28 -1.46 10.75
CA ILE A 98 12.66 -0.35 9.86
C ILE A 98 13.51 -0.81 8.67
N ASP A 99 14.61 -1.54 8.90
CA ASP A 99 15.49 -1.99 7.82
C ASP A 99 14.79 -2.96 6.86
N ARG A 100 14.00 -3.91 7.38
CA ARG A 100 13.25 -4.88 6.57
C ARG A 100 12.14 -4.20 5.77
N GLN A 101 11.48 -3.21 6.36
CA GLN A 101 10.45 -2.41 5.68
C GLN A 101 11.07 -1.62 4.53
N ASN A 102 12.16 -0.88 4.78
CA ASN A 102 12.86 -0.13 3.74
C ASN A 102 13.34 -1.06 2.61
N ALA A 103 13.93 -2.21 2.94
CA ALA A 103 14.35 -3.18 1.93
C ALA A 103 13.18 -3.68 1.08
N ALA A 104 12.02 -3.98 1.69
CA ALA A 104 10.85 -4.45 0.98
C ALA A 104 10.20 -3.34 0.12
N LEU A 105 10.16 -2.10 0.60
CA LEU A 105 9.65 -0.94 -0.14
C LEU A 105 10.50 -0.68 -1.40
N ALA A 106 11.82 -0.75 -1.26
CA ALA A 106 12.76 -0.60 -2.38
C ALA A 106 12.66 -1.78 -3.38
N ASP A 107 12.64 -3.02 -2.88
CA ASP A 107 12.50 -4.24 -3.69
C ASP A 107 11.22 -4.24 -4.52
N LEU A 108 10.13 -3.74 -3.95
CA LEU A 108 8.84 -3.61 -4.63
C LEU A 108 8.70 -2.28 -5.39
N GLN A 109 9.71 -1.41 -5.37
CA GLN A 109 9.74 -0.11 -6.06
C GLN A 109 8.53 0.78 -5.71
N VAL A 110 8.24 0.89 -4.41
CA VAL A 110 7.18 1.76 -3.90
C VAL A 110 7.57 3.23 -4.10
N GLY A 111 6.81 3.94 -4.93
CA GLY A 111 7.12 5.32 -5.32
C GLY A 111 6.55 6.38 -4.39
N ALA A 112 5.55 6.05 -3.57
CA ALA A 112 5.02 6.97 -2.57
C ALA A 112 4.62 6.28 -1.27
N ILE A 113 4.88 6.95 -0.14
CA ILE A 113 4.52 6.47 1.18
C ILE A 113 3.72 7.54 1.92
N PHE A 114 2.52 7.17 2.36
CA PHE A 114 1.73 7.93 3.31
C PHE A 114 2.14 7.51 4.71
N THR A 115 2.71 8.45 5.46
CA THR A 115 3.27 8.22 6.80
C THR A 115 2.53 9.06 7.84
N VAL A 116 2.41 8.53 9.06
CA VAL A 116 1.90 9.28 10.23
C VAL A 116 2.99 10.06 10.95
N THR A 117 4.25 9.94 10.49
CA THR A 117 5.38 10.66 11.08
C THR A 117 5.52 12.07 10.51
N ASN A 118 6.08 12.97 11.32
CA ASN A 118 6.51 14.28 10.83
C ASN A 118 7.77 14.16 9.94
N SER A 119 8.05 15.20 9.17
CA SER A 119 9.15 15.17 8.20
C SER A 119 10.52 14.86 8.82
N ASP A 120 10.78 15.27 10.06
CA ASP A 120 12.06 15.04 10.73
C ASP A 120 12.26 13.56 11.06
N VAL A 121 11.21 12.88 11.52
CA VAL A 121 11.21 11.44 11.78
C VAL A 121 11.20 10.66 10.46
N THR A 122 10.41 11.08 9.47
CA THR A 122 10.36 10.45 8.15
C THR A 122 11.77 10.34 7.54
N ARG A 123 12.57 11.41 7.59
CA ARG A 123 13.96 11.43 7.08
C ARG A 123 14.93 10.52 7.86
N LYS A 124 14.58 10.10 9.07
CA LYS A 124 15.38 9.15 9.87
C LYS A 124 14.99 7.70 9.59
N ILE A 125 13.71 7.45 9.27
CA ILE A 125 13.17 6.10 9.05
C ILE A 125 13.39 5.66 7.61
N TYR A 126 13.06 6.51 6.64
CA TYR A 126 13.10 6.14 5.23
C TYR A 126 14.35 6.67 4.53
N ARG A 127 14.96 5.82 3.71
CA ARG A 127 16.30 6.06 3.15
C ARG A 127 16.33 6.30 1.63
N ASP A 128 15.19 6.14 0.95
CA ASP A 128 15.13 6.24 -0.51
C ASP A 128 14.75 7.65 -0.97
N PRO A 129 15.68 8.43 -1.53
CA PRO A 129 15.39 9.79 -1.97
C PRO A 129 14.44 9.86 -3.17
N SER A 130 14.21 8.76 -3.89
CA SER A 130 13.28 8.69 -5.02
C SER A 130 11.83 8.47 -4.59
N THR A 131 11.59 8.02 -3.36
CA THR A 131 10.25 7.83 -2.81
C THR A 131 9.66 9.16 -2.36
N ARG A 132 8.43 9.44 -2.79
CA ARG A 132 7.67 10.58 -2.30
C ARG A 132 7.05 10.26 -0.94
N TYR A 133 7.43 10.99 0.09
CA TYR A 133 6.79 10.91 1.41
C TYR A 133 5.66 11.93 1.54
N VAL A 134 4.48 11.47 1.92
CA VAL A 134 3.30 12.30 2.15
C VAL A 134 2.91 12.15 3.62
N SER A 135 3.11 13.20 4.42
CA SER A 135 2.64 13.21 5.79
C SER A 135 1.10 13.23 5.79
N SER A 136 0.51 12.15 6.25
CA SER A 136 -0.93 12.06 6.51
C SER A 136 -1.15 12.60 7.91
N ILE A 137 -1.77 13.78 8.01
CA ILE A 137 -2.32 14.25 9.28
C ILE A 137 -3.54 13.34 9.53
N LEU A 138 -3.41 12.43 10.49
CA LEU A 138 -4.57 11.80 11.12
C LEU A 138 -5.32 12.85 11.95
#